data_AF-A0AA49GAJ0-F1
#
_entry.id   AF-A0AA49GAJ0-F1
#
_cell.length_a   1.000
_cell.length_b   1.000
_cell.length_c   1.000
_cell.angle_alpha   90.00
_cell.angle_beta   90.00
_cell.angle_gamma   90.00
#
_symmetry.space_group_name_H-M   'P 1'
#
loop_
_entity.id
_entity.type
_entity.pdbx_description
1 polymer ?
#
loop_
_entity_poly.entity_id
_entity_poly.type
_entity_poly.pdbx_seq_one_letter_code
_entity_poly.pdbx_strand_id
1 'polypeptide(L)'
;MIKKCLVFITAVLLLASCQKQPVSQSQPSYSQQNPSSLNPEANKNYGKRPQARQETWFFGLFKKKQKLNWGDQLIVEYEERMEQNAKEKRKKAKEMEKPQYSDWTYFGHKRKPKKRSPDKMKYCDECGIRH
;
A
#
# COMPACT_ATOMS: atom_id res chain seq x y z
N MET A 1 27.37 -3.78 51.99
CA MET A 1 25.94 -4.08 51.79
C MET A 1 25.22 -3.08 50.88
N ILE A 2 25.57 -1.79 50.93
CA ILE A 2 24.93 -0.70 50.15
C ILE A 2 24.95 -0.91 48.61
N LYS A 3 26.04 -1.44 48.06
CA LYS A 3 26.16 -1.69 46.60
C LYS A 3 25.17 -2.74 46.09
N LYS A 4 24.80 -3.72 46.91
CA LYS A 4 23.81 -4.76 46.53
C LYS A 4 22.40 -4.17 46.48
N CYS A 5 22.05 -3.28 47.41
CA CYS A 5 20.75 -2.59 47.39
C CYS A 5 20.57 -1.69 46.16
N LEU A 6 21.62 -0.96 45.74
CA LEU A 6 21.56 -0.11 44.55
C LEU A 6 21.34 -0.91 43.25
N VAL A 7 21.95 -2.11 43.15
CA VAL A 7 21.74 -3.01 42.01
C VAL A 7 20.31 -3.56 42.00
N PHE A 8 19.73 -3.89 43.17
CA PHE A 8 18.34 -4.32 43.25
C PHE A 8 17.35 -3.21 42.90
N ILE A 9 17.59 -1.97 43.36
CA ILE A 9 16.70 -0.83 43.06
C ILE A 9 16.72 -0.49 41.57
N THR A 10 17.90 -0.51 40.94
CA THR A 10 18.03 -0.27 39.49
C THR A 10 17.39 -1.37 38.65
N ALA A 11 17.49 -2.64 39.08
CA ALA A 11 16.83 -3.76 38.40
C ALA A 11 15.29 -3.67 38.46
N VAL A 12 14.72 -3.26 39.60
CA VAL A 12 13.26 -3.12 39.77
C VAL A 12 12.71 -1.95 38.92
N LEU A 13 13.44 -0.83 38.83
CA LEU A 13 13.04 0.30 37.97
C LEU A 13 13.07 -0.05 36.48
N LEU A 14 14.04 -0.86 36.03
CA LEU A 14 14.11 -1.33 34.64
C LEU A 14 12.94 -2.25 34.28
N LEU A 15 12.54 -3.15 35.18
CA LEU A 15 11.42 -4.08 34.97
C LEU A 15 10.05 -3.39 34.94
N ALA A 16 9.87 -2.29 35.68
CA ALA A 16 8.61 -1.54 35.68
C ALA A 16 8.34 -0.75 34.38
N SER A 17 9.37 -0.48 33.57
CA SER A 17 9.23 0.27 32.32
C SER A 17 8.68 -0.54 31.13
N CYS A 18 8.47 -1.85 31.30
CA CYS A 18 8.00 -2.76 30.25
C CYS A 18 6.47 -3.02 30.24
N GLN A 19 5.67 -2.20 30.91
CA GLN A 19 4.20 -2.28 30.76
C GLN A 19 3.76 -1.65 29.43
N LYS A 20 3.51 -2.51 28.43
CA LYS A 20 2.81 -2.15 27.19
C LYS A 20 1.45 -1.54 27.53
N GLN A 21 1.23 -0.29 27.15
CA GLN A 21 -0.10 0.32 27.17
C GLN A 21 -1.07 -0.51 26.31
N PRO A 22 -2.32 -0.75 26.74
CA PRO A 22 -3.30 -1.37 25.88
C PRO A 22 -3.54 -0.47 24.67
N VAL A 23 -3.23 -0.99 23.48
CA VAL A 23 -3.57 -0.36 22.21
C VAL A 23 -5.09 -0.23 22.17
N SER A 24 -5.61 0.97 22.41
CA SER A 24 -6.99 1.29 22.10
C SER A 24 -7.15 1.19 20.59
N GLN A 25 -7.67 0.06 20.12
CA GLN A 25 -8.16 -0.06 18.75
C GLN A 25 -9.43 0.78 18.63
N SER A 26 -9.30 2.10 18.45
CA SER A 26 -10.36 2.88 17.82
C SER A 26 -10.37 2.49 16.34
N GLN A 27 -11.20 1.50 16.00
CA GLN A 27 -11.52 1.22 14.60
C GLN A 27 -12.23 2.46 14.03
N PRO A 28 -11.70 3.14 13.00
CA PRO A 28 -12.48 4.16 12.31
C PRO A 28 -13.60 3.45 11.56
N SER A 29 -14.85 3.78 11.89
CA SER A 29 -16.04 3.29 11.21
C SER A 29 -16.12 3.85 9.79
N TYR A 30 -15.40 3.25 8.85
CA TYR A 30 -15.60 3.51 7.43
C TYR A 30 -16.80 2.72 6.92
N SER A 31 -18.01 3.19 7.24
CA SER A 31 -19.21 2.86 6.44
C SER A 31 -19.17 3.69 5.15
N GLN A 32 -18.17 3.43 4.30
CA GLN A 32 -18.07 4.07 3.00
C GLN A 32 -19.03 3.34 2.05
N GLN A 33 -20.31 3.74 2.08
CA GLN A 33 -21.31 3.31 1.11
C GLN A 33 -20.87 3.83 -0.26
N ASN A 34 -20.62 2.92 -1.21
CA ASN A 34 -20.36 3.29 -2.59
C ASN A 34 -21.60 4.02 -3.15
N PRO A 35 -21.43 5.16 -3.85
CA PRO A 35 -22.56 5.88 -4.41
C PRO A 35 -23.30 4.98 -5.40
N SER A 36 -24.56 4.69 -5.11
CA SER A 36 -25.48 3.98 -6.00
C SER A 36 -26.33 5.01 -6.75
N SER A 37 -26.75 4.71 -7.98
CA SER A 37 -27.63 5.59 -8.75
C SER A 37 -28.96 5.90 -8.05
N LEU A 38 -29.36 5.04 -7.11
CA LEU A 38 -30.56 5.17 -6.29
C LEU A 38 -30.39 6.15 -5.11
N ASN A 39 -29.16 6.53 -4.76
CA ASN A 39 -28.90 7.51 -3.69
C ASN A 39 -27.67 8.35 -4.02
N PRO A 40 -27.81 9.38 -4.89
CA PRO A 40 -26.71 10.24 -5.30
C PRO A 40 -26.14 11.08 -4.16
N GLU A 41 -26.90 11.29 -3.07
CA GLU A 41 -26.48 12.12 -1.93
C GLU A 41 -25.71 11.36 -0.84
N ALA A 42 -25.57 10.03 -0.95
CA ALA A 42 -24.91 9.22 0.08
C ALA A 42 -23.45 9.64 0.35
N ASN A 43 -22.81 10.33 -0.59
CA ASN A 43 -21.43 10.80 -0.43
C ASN A 43 -21.36 12.31 -0.11
N LYS A 44 -21.51 12.64 1.18
CA LYS A 44 -21.32 13.99 1.75
C LYS A 44 -19.88 14.54 1.63
N ASN A 45 -18.96 13.81 1.01
CA ASN A 45 -17.56 14.20 0.83
C ASN A 45 -17.21 14.61 -0.61
N TYR A 46 -18.17 14.63 -1.55
CA TYR A 46 -17.94 15.25 -2.86
C TYR A 46 -17.60 16.74 -2.67
N GLY A 47 -16.35 17.12 -2.95
CA GLY A 47 -15.88 18.51 -2.86
C GLY A 47 -15.11 18.88 -1.61
N LYS A 48 -14.89 17.97 -0.64
CA LYS A 48 -13.97 18.28 0.47
C LYS A 48 -12.53 18.31 -0.03
N ARG A 49 -11.84 19.43 0.22
CA ARG A 49 -10.42 19.62 -0.08
C ARG A 49 -9.63 18.43 0.48
N PRO A 50 -8.81 17.73 -0.32
CA PRO A 50 -7.98 16.65 0.21
C PRO A 50 -7.09 17.23 1.31
N GLN A 51 -7.10 16.59 2.48
CA GLN A 51 -6.24 17.04 3.57
C GLN A 51 -4.78 16.95 3.13
N ALA A 52 -4.01 18.01 3.39
CA ALA A 52 -2.60 18.06 3.04
C ALA A 52 -1.89 16.86 3.69
N ARG A 53 -1.40 15.96 2.84
CA ARG A 53 -0.62 14.79 3.25
C ARG A 53 0.59 15.30 4.02
N GLN A 54 0.80 14.85 5.27
CA GLN A 54 1.97 15.22 6.05
C GLN A 54 3.23 14.84 5.25
N GLU A 55 3.92 15.85 4.70
CA GLU A 55 5.19 15.65 4.04
C GLU A 55 6.19 15.17 5.11
N THR A 56 6.92 14.10 4.80
CA THR A 56 7.96 13.59 5.70
C THR A 56 9.00 14.68 5.93
N TRP A 57 9.48 14.81 7.17
CA TRP A 57 10.35 15.89 7.64
C TRP A 57 11.53 16.22 6.70
N PHE A 58 12.06 15.25 5.97
CA PHE A 58 13.14 15.43 4.99
C PHE A 58 12.77 16.31 3.77
N PHE A 59 11.49 16.40 3.38
CA PHE A 59 11.06 17.21 2.24
C PHE A 59 10.69 18.66 2.61
N GLY A 60 10.58 18.97 3.91
CA GLY A 60 10.16 20.28 4.40
C GLY A 60 11.19 21.41 4.17
N LEU A 61 12.47 21.08 3.97
CA LEU A 61 13.52 22.10 3.78
C LEU A 61 13.55 22.71 2.36
N PHE A 62 13.06 22.01 1.35
CA PHE A 62 13.21 22.44 -0.06
C PHE A 62 11.94 23.00 -0.70
N LYS A 63 10.78 22.92 -0.04
CA LYS A 63 9.50 23.38 -0.60
C LYS A 63 8.96 24.61 0.12
N LYS A 64 9.56 25.77 -0.15
CA LYS A 64 8.86 27.04 0.12
C LYS A 64 7.79 27.23 -0.97
N LYS A 65 6.58 26.69 -0.76
CA LYS A 65 5.45 26.92 -1.67
C LYS A 65 5.16 28.43 -1.73
N GLN A 66 5.29 29.03 -2.91
CA GLN A 66 4.79 30.38 -3.15
C GLN A 66 3.27 30.42 -2.92
N LYS A 67 2.78 31.47 -2.26
CA LYS A 67 1.34 31.67 -2.05
C LYS A 67 0.70 32.11 -3.36
N LEU A 68 0.23 31.15 -4.16
CA LEU A 68 -0.55 31.40 -5.37
C LEU A 68 -1.97 31.91 -5.02
N ASN A 69 -2.59 32.70 -5.90
CA ASN A 69 -3.99 33.11 -5.76
C ASN A 69 -4.91 31.87 -5.86
N TRP A 70 -6.12 31.93 -5.28
CA TRP A 70 -7.05 30.79 -5.23
C TRP A 70 -7.41 30.24 -6.61
N GLY A 71 -7.58 31.11 -7.62
CA GLY A 71 -7.81 30.71 -9.00
C GLY A 71 -6.63 29.94 -9.61
N ASP A 72 -5.40 30.42 -9.40
CA ASP A 72 -4.19 29.78 -9.90
C ASP A 72 -3.95 28.43 -9.21
N GLN A 73 -4.30 28.31 -7.93
CA GLN A 73 -4.25 27.03 -7.21
C GLN A 73 -5.15 25.98 -7.86
N LEU A 74 -6.35 26.36 -8.30
CA LEU A 74 -7.29 25.43 -8.96
C LEU A 74 -6.75 24.93 -10.30
N ILE A 75 -6.13 25.81 -11.08
CA ILE A 75 -5.53 25.45 -12.37
C ILE A 75 -4.38 24.45 -12.15
N VAL A 76 -3.49 24.75 -11.22
CA VAL A 76 -2.38 23.85 -10.87
C VAL A 76 -2.89 22.50 -10.34
N GLU A 77 -3.88 22.50 -9.44
CA GLU A 77 -4.47 21.26 -8.91
C GLU A 77 -5.14 20.42 -10.02
N TYR A 78 -5.74 21.08 -11.02
CA TYR A 78 -6.30 20.41 -12.18
C TYR A 78 -5.21 19.79 -13.07
N GLU A 79 -4.18 20.56 -13.40
CA GLU A 79 -3.04 20.09 -14.20
C GLU A 79 -2.31 18.92 -13.53
N GLU A 80 -2.05 19.00 -12.23
CA GLU A 80 -1.44 17.92 -11.45
C GLU A 80 -2.30 16.65 -11.50
N ARG A 81 -3.63 16.78 -11.40
CA ARG A 81 -4.54 15.63 -11.52
C ARG A 81 -4.51 15.03 -12.92
N MET A 82 -4.48 15.86 -13.96
CA MET A 82 -4.41 15.40 -15.34
C MET A 82 -3.11 14.66 -15.62
N GLU A 83 -1.99 15.17 -15.11
CA GLU A 83 -0.68 14.54 -15.23
C GLU A 83 -0.62 13.21 -14.47
N GLN A 84 -1.16 13.14 -13.25
CA GLN A 84 -1.27 11.92 -12.46
C GLN A 84 -2.12 10.87 -13.20
N ASN A 85 -3.28 11.26 -13.73
CA ASN A 85 -4.14 10.38 -14.52
C ASN A 85 -3.41 9.82 -15.76
N ALA A 86 -2.65 10.67 -16.47
CA ALA A 86 -1.86 10.23 -17.62
C ALA A 86 -0.76 9.23 -17.21
N LYS A 87 -0.06 9.50 -16.11
CA LYS A 87 0.95 8.59 -15.54
C LYS A 87 0.34 7.25 -15.14
N GLU A 88 -0.81 7.25 -14.49
CA GLU A 88 -1.52 6.04 -14.10
C GLU A 88 -1.99 5.22 -15.31
N LYS A 89 -2.59 5.86 -16.31
CA LYS A 89 -2.98 5.19 -17.57
C LYS A 89 -1.78 4.53 -18.25
N ARG A 90 -0.64 5.22 -18.30
CA ARG A 90 0.61 4.68 -18.85
C ARG A 90 1.13 3.48 -18.06
N LYS A 91 1.06 3.52 -16.72
CA LYS A 91 1.44 2.38 -15.86
C LYS A 91 0.52 1.19 -16.11
N LYS A 92 -0.80 1.40 -16.15
CA LYS A 92 -1.79 0.36 -16.43
C LYS A 92 -1.57 -0.27 -17.82
N ALA A 93 -1.32 0.54 -18.86
CA ALA A 93 -1.02 0.02 -20.19
C ALA A 93 0.20 -0.93 -20.19
N LYS A 94 1.30 -0.53 -19.54
CA LYS A 94 2.50 -1.38 -19.38
C LYS A 94 2.23 -2.66 -18.59
N GLU A 95 1.32 -2.62 -17.62
CA GLU A 95 0.95 -3.80 -16.85
C GLU A 95 0.11 -4.79 -17.67
N MET A 96 -0.78 -4.28 -18.54
CA MET A 96 -1.58 -5.09 -19.45
C MET A 96 -0.73 -5.73 -20.57
N GLU A 97 0.38 -5.10 -20.95
CA GLU A 97 1.35 -5.67 -21.90
C GLU A 97 2.14 -6.88 -21.34
N LYS A 98 2.02 -7.18 -20.04
CA LYS A 98 2.71 -8.34 -19.47
C LYS A 98 2.21 -9.64 -20.12
N PRO A 99 3.10 -10.62 -20.39
CA PRO A 99 2.74 -11.88 -21.01
C PRO A 99 1.72 -12.69 -20.18
N GLN A 100 1.58 -12.36 -18.90
CA GLN A 100 0.53 -12.89 -18.01
C GLN A 100 -0.89 -12.71 -18.53
N TYR A 101 -1.14 -11.62 -19.25
CA TYR A 101 -2.46 -11.28 -19.76
C TYR A 101 -2.64 -11.62 -21.24
N SER A 102 -1.56 -11.99 -21.95
CA SER A 102 -1.62 -12.35 -23.38
C SER A 102 -1.48 -13.84 -23.66
N ASP A 103 -0.69 -14.58 -22.87
CA ASP A 103 -0.41 -16.01 -23.06
C ASP A 103 -1.27 -16.85 -22.09
N TRP A 104 -2.10 -17.74 -22.64
CA TRP A 104 -2.92 -18.68 -21.86
C TRP A 104 -2.10 -19.58 -20.93
N THR A 105 -0.82 -19.84 -21.25
CA THR A 105 0.04 -20.70 -20.41
C THR A 105 0.42 -20.04 -19.08
N TYR A 106 0.15 -18.74 -18.94
CA TYR A 106 0.47 -17.95 -17.77
C TYR A 106 -0.78 -17.59 -16.93
N PHE A 107 -1.98 -17.97 -17.38
CA PHE A 107 -3.23 -17.54 -16.76
C PHE A 107 -3.26 -17.87 -15.26
N GLY A 108 -3.51 -16.85 -14.43
CA GLY A 108 -3.54 -16.99 -12.96
C GLY A 108 -2.19 -17.24 -12.27
N HIS A 109 -1.09 -17.37 -13.00
CA HIS A 109 0.23 -17.63 -12.42
C HIS A 109 1.08 -16.35 -12.46
N LYS A 110 1.81 -16.04 -11.38
CA LYS A 110 2.75 -14.89 -11.37
C LYS A 110 4.00 -15.16 -12.22
N ARG A 111 4.33 -16.42 -12.48
CA ARG A 111 5.48 -16.90 -13.26
C ARG A 111 5.03 -18.04 -14.17
N LYS A 112 5.62 -18.12 -15.37
CA LYS A 112 5.31 -19.20 -16.32
C LYS A 112 5.62 -20.55 -15.68
N PRO A 113 4.69 -21.52 -15.71
CA PRO A 113 4.97 -22.88 -15.24
C PRO A 113 6.19 -23.47 -15.95
N LYS A 114 7.08 -24.13 -15.18
CA LYS A 114 8.30 -24.74 -15.71
C LYS A 114 7.94 -26.00 -16.50
N LYS A 115 8.09 -25.95 -17.82
CA LYS A 115 8.06 -27.17 -18.66
C LYS A 115 9.37 -27.95 -18.47
N ARG A 116 9.28 -29.23 -18.12
CA ARG A 116 10.44 -30.11 -17.97
C ARG A 116 10.68 -30.88 -19.27
N SER A 117 11.94 -31.11 -19.59
CA SER A 117 12.34 -31.97 -20.71
C SER A 117 12.08 -33.45 -20.36
N PRO A 118 11.97 -34.35 -21.34
CA PRO A 118 11.59 -35.76 -21.12
C PRO A 118 12.52 -36.52 -20.14
N ASP A 119 13.80 -36.18 -20.16
CA ASP A 119 14.84 -36.68 -19.27
C ASP A 119 14.61 -36.29 -17.80
N LYS A 120 13.87 -35.21 -17.53
CA LYS A 120 13.59 -34.64 -16.19
C LYS A 120 12.13 -34.78 -15.74
N MET A 121 11.31 -35.44 -16.56
CA MET A 121 9.95 -35.86 -16.20
C MET A 121 10.01 -37.00 -15.17
N LYS A 122 8.99 -37.12 -14.33
CA LYS A 122 8.92 -38.20 -13.33
C LYS A 122 8.48 -39.47 -14.02
N TYR A 123 9.18 -40.57 -13.81
CA TYR A 123 8.70 -41.87 -14.27
C TYR A 123 7.56 -42.33 -13.35
N CYS A 124 6.47 -42.82 -13.94
CA CYS A 124 5.36 -43.42 -13.20
C CYS A 124 5.45 -44.94 -13.29
N ASP A 125 5.56 -45.59 -12.13
CA ASP A 125 5.73 -47.05 -12.04
C ASP A 125 4.46 -47.82 -12.45
N GLU A 126 3.29 -47.19 -12.37
CA GLU A 126 2.01 -47.77 -12.78
C GLU A 126 1.83 -47.74 -14.31
N CYS A 127 2.19 -46.61 -14.93
CA CYS A 127 1.94 -46.37 -16.36
C CYS A 127 3.11 -46.77 -17.26
N GLY A 128 4.31 -46.93 -16.71
CA GLY A 128 5.52 -47.25 -17.47
C GLY A 128 6.02 -46.11 -18.38
N ILE A 129 5.51 -44.89 -18.19
CA ILE A 129 5.87 -43.69 -18.98
C ILE A 129 6.28 -42.53 -18.06
N ARG A 130 6.86 -41.48 -18.66
CA ARG A 130 7.29 -40.27 -17.94
C ARG A 130 6.24 -39.16 -18.02
N HIS A 131 5.95 -38.51 -16.90
CA HIS A 131 5.01 -37.40 -16.71
C HIS A 131 5.70 -36.08 -16.33
#